data_AF-A0AAW7D126-F1
#
_entry.id   AF-A0AAW7D126-F1
#
_cell.length_a   1.000
_cell.length_b   1.000
_cell.length_c   1.000
_cell.angle_alpha   90.00
_cell.angle_beta   90.00
_cell.angle_gamma   90.00
#
_symmetry.space_group_name_H-M   'P 1'
#
loop_
_entity.id
_entity.type
_entity.pdbx_description
1 polymer ?
#
loop_
_entity_poly.entity_id
_entity_poly.type
_entity_poly.pdbx_seq_one_letter_code
_entity_poly.pdbx_strand_id
1 'polypeptide(L)'
;MIRRLIPLVALILSSSAMAQVGIGTKKAASSAQLDVVALKKGVLLPRVKLNNSTDFKPIEGDKIESLLVYHTGNTELVAGFYYWKSDAWTPLLSGDTYIDRKNYSFTIAGNPTKNGEESLVVTDNQNHSVYLAVSEIANNTTFVTNLVENQEFITKLGDNIEFINHITNNNEFIENIINELKGKYGNVNYNPTTNKFVYYDVQGVEHEIDWSALNTTNVSFTLVNDQLVVTDSDNNAIRLDVAEIANNTTFVTNLVENQEFITKLGDNIEFI
;
A
#
# COMPACT_ATOMS: atom_id res chain seq x y z
N MET A 1 -24.52 76.24 -41.40
CA MET A 1 -24.57 74.75 -41.38
C MET A 1 -23.59 74.15 -40.37
N ILE A 2 -22.32 74.60 -40.33
CA ILE A 2 -21.25 74.09 -39.43
C ILE A 2 -21.57 74.10 -37.92
N ARG A 3 -22.28 75.11 -37.38
CA ARG A 3 -22.62 75.17 -35.94
C ARG A 3 -23.56 74.07 -35.45
N ARG A 4 -24.31 73.42 -36.35
CA ARG A 4 -25.23 72.31 -36.01
C ARG A 4 -24.56 70.93 -36.12
N LEU A 5 -23.36 70.84 -36.72
CA LEU A 5 -22.60 69.59 -36.82
C LEU A 5 -21.79 69.27 -35.55
N ILE A 6 -21.39 70.28 -34.78
CA ILE A 6 -20.57 70.12 -33.56
C ILE A 6 -21.22 69.19 -32.51
N PRO A 7 -22.51 69.34 -32.13
CA PRO A 7 -23.11 68.43 -31.15
C PRO A 7 -23.30 67.00 -31.68
N LEU A 8 -23.51 66.84 -32.99
CA LEU A 8 -23.67 65.53 -33.63
C LEU A 8 -22.34 64.75 -33.64
N VAL A 9 -21.22 65.44 -33.91
CA VAL A 9 -19.88 64.84 -33.84
C VAL A 9 -19.51 64.49 -32.39
N ALA A 10 -19.88 65.31 -31.41
CA ALA A 10 -19.67 65.02 -29.99
C ALA A 10 -20.45 63.76 -29.51
N LEU A 11 -21.65 63.54 -30.03
CA LEU A 11 -22.49 62.36 -29.73
C LEU A 11 -21.97 61.07 -30.39
N ILE A 12 -21.32 61.18 -31.55
CA ILE A 12 -20.71 60.02 -32.23
C ILE A 12 -19.37 59.63 -31.57
N LEU A 13 -18.70 60.58 -30.91
CA LEU A 13 -17.46 60.36 -30.16
C LEU A 13 -17.68 59.85 -28.73
N SER A 14 -18.92 59.81 -28.21
CA SER A 14 -19.22 59.14 -26.94
C SER A 14 -19.27 57.63 -27.13
N SER A 15 -18.11 57.01 -27.34
CA SER A 15 -17.93 55.56 -27.31
C SER A 15 -18.33 54.99 -25.95
N SER A 16 -18.91 53.79 -25.98
CA SER A 16 -19.39 53.00 -24.84
C SER A 16 -18.42 53.01 -23.65
N ALA A 17 -18.84 53.60 -22.54
CA ALA A 17 -18.14 53.48 -21.27
C ALA A 17 -18.34 52.05 -20.73
N MET A 18 -17.26 51.26 -20.72
CA MET A 18 -17.24 49.98 -20.02
C MET A 18 -17.15 50.27 -18.52
N ALA A 19 -18.21 50.00 -17.77
CA ALA A 19 -18.23 50.18 -16.32
C ALA A 19 -17.97 48.85 -15.62
N GLN A 20 -16.75 48.66 -15.10
CA GLN A 20 -16.46 47.64 -14.10
C GLN A 20 -17.02 48.11 -12.75
N VAL A 21 -17.59 47.19 -11.98
CA VAL A 21 -18.11 47.51 -10.64
C VAL A 21 -17.02 47.27 -9.61
N GLY A 22 -16.38 48.34 -9.16
CA GLY A 22 -15.47 48.31 -8.01
C GLY A 22 -16.21 48.68 -6.72
N ILE A 23 -16.19 47.81 -5.71
CA ILE A 23 -16.70 48.11 -4.37
C ILE A 23 -15.49 48.17 -3.41
N GLY A 24 -15.22 49.35 -2.87
CA GLY A 24 -14.07 49.57 -1.99
C GLY A 24 -12.73 49.82 -2.73
N THR A 25 -12.74 49.88 -4.07
CA THR A 25 -11.60 50.28 -4.90
C THR A 25 -12.03 51.29 -5.97
N LYS A 26 -11.15 52.24 -6.30
CA LYS A 26 -11.34 53.18 -7.42
C LYS A 26 -10.89 52.61 -8.77
N LYS A 27 -10.06 51.55 -8.74
CA LYS A 27 -9.52 50.88 -9.91
C LYS A 27 -9.76 49.39 -9.72
N ALA A 28 -10.86 48.90 -10.27
CA ALA A 28 -11.13 47.47 -10.33
C ALA A 28 -10.07 46.76 -11.20
N ALA A 29 -9.82 45.48 -10.92
CA ALA A 29 -8.99 44.65 -11.77
C ALA A 29 -9.58 44.57 -13.19
N SER A 30 -8.72 44.69 -14.22
CA SER A 30 -9.18 44.75 -15.61
C SER A 30 -9.89 43.48 -16.09
N SER A 31 -9.63 42.34 -15.45
CA SER A 31 -10.25 41.04 -15.71
C SER A 31 -11.54 40.80 -14.91
N ALA A 32 -11.96 41.72 -14.04
CA ALA A 32 -13.11 41.55 -13.16
C ALA A 32 -14.28 42.46 -13.56
N GLN A 33 -15.47 41.88 -13.72
CA GLN A 33 -16.69 42.67 -13.88
C GLN A 33 -17.19 43.23 -12.53
N LEU A 34 -16.90 42.52 -11.43
CA LEU A 34 -17.14 42.93 -10.05
C LEU A 34 -15.87 42.67 -9.24
N ASP A 35 -15.32 43.71 -8.60
CA ASP A 35 -14.13 43.64 -7.75
C ASP A 35 -14.46 44.25 -6.37
N VAL A 36 -14.37 43.44 -5.31
CA VAL A 36 -14.73 43.86 -3.94
C VAL A 36 -13.52 43.79 -3.04
N VAL A 37 -13.06 44.96 -2.58
CA VAL A 37 -11.85 45.10 -1.76
C VAL A 37 -12.19 45.70 -0.40
N ALA A 38 -11.91 44.96 0.67
CA ALA A 38 -12.04 45.45 2.05
C ALA A 38 -11.07 44.73 3.00
N LEU A 39 -10.51 45.44 3.99
CA LEU A 39 -9.57 44.86 4.97
C LEU A 39 -10.26 44.14 6.15
N LYS A 40 -11.47 44.56 6.51
CA LYS A 40 -12.18 44.08 7.72
C LYS A 40 -13.66 43.75 7.46
N LYS A 41 -14.03 43.53 6.20
CA LYS A 41 -15.39 43.20 5.76
C LYS A 41 -15.35 42.09 4.73
N GLY A 42 -16.37 41.23 4.73
CA GLY A 42 -16.58 40.20 3.70
C GLY A 42 -17.75 40.56 2.78
N VAL A 43 -18.13 39.61 1.92
CA VAL A 43 -19.29 39.72 1.02
C VAL A 43 -20.36 38.73 1.46
N LEU A 44 -21.59 39.21 1.66
CA LEU A 44 -22.75 38.34 1.81
C LEU A 44 -23.33 38.08 0.42
N LEU A 45 -23.29 36.82 0.00
CA LEU A 45 -24.03 36.33 -1.15
C LEU A 45 -25.48 36.01 -0.73
N PRO A 46 -26.43 35.90 -1.69
CA PRO A 46 -27.81 35.54 -1.39
C PRO A 46 -27.89 34.28 -0.53
N ARG A 47 -28.53 34.41 0.63
CA ARG A 47 -28.77 33.31 1.57
C ARG A 47 -30.15 32.75 1.33
N VAL A 48 -30.24 31.53 0.84
CA VAL A 48 -31.49 30.90 0.43
C VAL A 48 -31.62 29.51 1.05
N LYS A 49 -32.85 29.04 1.24
CA LYS A 49 -33.12 27.67 1.65
C LYS A 49 -33.44 26.85 0.41
N LEU A 50 -32.46 26.09 -0.09
CA LEU A 50 -32.69 25.11 -1.16
C LEU A 50 -33.53 23.95 -0.59
N ASN A 51 -34.39 23.36 -1.41
CA ASN A 51 -35.20 22.20 -1.00
C ASN A 51 -34.42 20.90 -1.23
N ASN A 52 -33.95 20.69 -2.46
CA ASN A 52 -33.12 19.55 -2.88
C ASN A 52 -32.12 20.02 -3.95
N SER A 53 -31.24 19.13 -4.42
CA SER A 53 -30.18 19.48 -5.38
C SER A 53 -30.70 19.69 -6.81
N THR A 54 -31.86 19.17 -7.17
CA THR A 54 -32.38 19.20 -8.56
C THR A 54 -33.42 20.31 -8.81
N ASP A 55 -33.97 20.88 -7.74
CA ASP A 55 -34.93 21.98 -7.81
C ASP A 55 -34.21 23.33 -7.84
N PHE A 56 -34.41 24.09 -8.91
CA PHE A 56 -33.83 25.43 -9.05
C PHE A 56 -34.40 26.42 -8.02
N LYS A 57 -35.58 26.14 -7.48
CA LYS A 57 -36.18 26.97 -6.43
C LYS A 57 -35.29 27.03 -5.18
N PRO A 58 -35.31 28.17 -4.46
CA PRO A 58 -36.23 29.30 -4.58
C PRO A 58 -35.76 30.38 -5.57
N ILE A 59 -34.70 30.13 -6.34
CA ILE A 59 -34.24 31.07 -7.35
C ILE A 59 -35.21 31.06 -8.54
N GLU A 60 -35.46 32.23 -9.12
CA GLU A 60 -36.37 32.43 -10.24
C GLU A 60 -35.59 32.98 -11.46
N GLY A 61 -36.10 32.73 -12.66
CA GLY A 61 -35.51 33.19 -13.92
C GLY A 61 -34.71 32.11 -14.65
N ASP A 62 -33.76 32.56 -15.48
CA ASP A 62 -32.95 31.67 -16.32
C ASP A 62 -31.97 30.84 -15.49
N LYS A 63 -31.89 29.55 -15.83
CA LYS A 63 -30.98 28.59 -15.20
C LYS A 63 -29.59 28.68 -15.80
N ILE A 64 -28.81 29.64 -15.33
CA ILE A 64 -27.46 29.88 -15.83
C ILE A 64 -26.43 29.17 -14.96
N GLU A 65 -25.50 28.45 -15.58
CA GLU A 65 -24.39 27.81 -14.87
C GLU A 65 -23.52 28.83 -14.13
N SER A 66 -22.89 28.38 -13.04
CA SER A 66 -22.06 29.20 -12.14
C SER A 66 -22.80 30.23 -11.28
N LEU A 67 -24.14 30.19 -11.24
CA LEU A 67 -24.91 31.02 -10.31
C LEU A 67 -24.67 30.55 -8.86
N LEU A 68 -24.15 31.43 -8.01
CA LEU A 68 -23.66 31.12 -6.67
C LEU A 68 -24.58 31.65 -5.56
N VAL A 69 -24.90 30.79 -4.60
CA VAL A 69 -25.72 31.12 -3.42
C VAL A 69 -25.14 30.49 -2.16
N TYR A 70 -25.57 30.97 -0.99
CA TYR A 70 -25.33 30.29 0.29
C TYR A 70 -26.62 29.59 0.74
N HIS A 71 -26.61 28.26 0.77
CA HIS A 71 -27.71 27.46 1.30
C HIS A 71 -27.71 27.49 2.83
N THR A 72 -28.87 27.76 3.44
CA THR A 72 -29.02 27.86 4.90
C THR A 72 -29.19 26.52 5.61
N GLY A 73 -29.22 25.40 4.88
CA GLY A 73 -29.35 24.05 5.44
C GLY A 73 -30.79 23.54 5.54
N ASN A 74 -30.95 22.23 5.40
CA ASN A 74 -32.18 21.47 5.68
C ASN A 74 -31.81 20.00 6.02
N THR A 75 -32.78 19.07 5.99
CA THR A 75 -32.55 17.64 6.26
C THR A 75 -31.82 16.88 5.15
N GLU A 76 -31.86 17.35 3.90
CA GLU A 76 -31.29 16.70 2.73
C GLU A 76 -29.94 17.29 2.30
N LEU A 77 -29.78 18.60 2.48
CA LEU A 77 -28.63 19.38 2.04
C LEU A 77 -28.03 20.14 3.22
N VAL A 78 -26.72 19.95 3.41
CA VAL A 78 -25.92 20.64 4.42
C VAL A 78 -25.81 22.13 4.08
N ALA A 79 -25.82 23.01 5.08
CA ALA A 79 -25.61 24.44 4.87
C ALA A 79 -24.22 24.71 4.28
N GLY A 80 -24.12 25.62 3.32
CA GLY A 80 -22.85 25.92 2.64
C GLY A 80 -23.02 26.70 1.34
N PHE A 81 -21.93 26.92 0.63
CA PHE A 81 -21.98 27.55 -0.70
C PHE A 81 -22.37 26.52 -1.76
N TYR A 82 -23.30 26.89 -2.63
CA TYR A 82 -23.76 26.06 -3.75
C TYR A 82 -23.76 26.88 -5.03
N TYR A 83 -23.43 26.24 -6.14
CA TYR A 83 -23.53 26.84 -7.46
C TYR A 83 -24.34 25.95 -8.41
N TRP A 84 -25.02 26.58 -9.38
CA TRP A 84 -25.78 25.84 -10.39
C TRP A 84 -24.85 25.28 -11.47
N LYS A 85 -24.94 23.97 -11.74
CA LYS A 85 -24.15 23.27 -12.76
C LYS A 85 -24.93 22.06 -13.27
N SER A 86 -25.00 21.89 -14.60
CA SER A 86 -25.61 20.71 -15.23
C SER A 86 -26.99 20.34 -14.66
N ASP A 87 -27.86 21.35 -14.53
CA ASP A 87 -29.22 21.26 -13.98
C ASP A 87 -29.32 20.81 -12.50
N ALA A 88 -28.27 21.04 -11.70
CA ALA A 88 -28.30 20.78 -10.27
C ALA A 88 -27.50 21.80 -9.43
N TRP A 89 -27.91 21.99 -8.18
CA TRP A 89 -27.14 22.66 -7.13
C TRP A 89 -25.99 21.76 -6.68
N THR A 90 -24.77 22.22 -6.98
CA THR A 90 -23.53 21.54 -6.60
C THR A 90 -22.88 22.28 -5.43
N PRO A 91 -22.56 21.61 -4.31
CA PRO A 91 -21.84 22.25 -3.20
C PRO A 91 -20.42 22.64 -3.63
N LEU A 92 -19.97 23.81 -3.20
CA LEU A 92 -18.55 24.16 -3.18
C LEU A 92 -17.92 23.49 -1.97
N LEU A 93 -17.29 22.34 -2.22
CA LEU A 93 -16.59 21.57 -1.20
C LEU A 93 -15.19 22.17 -0.99
N SER A 94 -14.80 22.38 0.26
CA SER A 94 -13.43 22.73 0.63
C SER A 94 -12.66 21.45 0.93
N GLY A 95 -11.75 21.07 0.04
CA GLY A 95 -10.84 19.93 0.20
C GLY A 95 -11.29 18.67 -0.54
N ASP A 96 -10.32 17.78 -0.77
CA ASP A 96 -10.57 16.45 -1.30
C ASP A 96 -11.59 15.75 -0.40
N THR A 97 -12.78 15.46 -0.94
CA THR A 97 -13.66 14.48 -0.31
C THR A 97 -12.93 13.16 -0.34
N TYR A 98 -12.27 12.81 0.76
CA TYR A 98 -11.94 11.42 1.04
C TYR A 98 -13.27 10.68 1.13
N ILE A 99 -13.71 10.15 0.00
CA ILE A 99 -14.73 9.12 0.00
C ILE A 99 -14.04 7.96 0.71
N ASP A 100 -14.54 7.56 1.89
CA ASP A 100 -14.11 6.33 2.56
C ASP A 100 -14.48 5.16 1.64
N ARG A 101 -13.58 4.87 0.70
CA ARG A 101 -13.69 3.81 -0.29
C ARG A 101 -13.33 2.53 0.41
N LYS A 102 -14.35 1.85 0.91
CA LYS A 102 -14.19 0.55 1.56
C LYS A 102 -13.73 -0.49 0.54
N ASN A 103 -12.77 -1.31 0.95
CA ASN A 103 -12.38 -2.52 0.22
C ASN A 103 -13.61 -3.42 0.07
N TYR A 104 -13.89 -3.82 -1.16
CA TYR A 104 -15.04 -4.66 -1.50
C TYR A 104 -14.62 -6.10 -1.78
N SER A 105 -13.49 -6.31 -2.45
CA SER A 105 -12.99 -7.66 -2.78
C SER A 105 -11.48 -7.76 -2.76
N PHE A 106 -11.02 -9.00 -2.56
CA PHE A 106 -9.63 -9.43 -2.69
C PHE A 106 -9.61 -10.61 -3.66
N THR A 107 -8.83 -10.52 -4.73
CA THR A 107 -8.67 -11.60 -5.72
C THR A 107 -7.21 -11.74 -6.13
N ILE A 108 -6.85 -12.87 -6.76
CA ILE A 108 -5.58 -13.02 -7.47
C ILE A 108 -5.84 -12.85 -8.96
N ALA A 109 -5.12 -11.93 -9.61
CA ALA A 109 -5.21 -11.71 -11.06
C ALA A 109 -3.94 -11.08 -11.61
N GLY A 110 -3.78 -11.12 -12.94
CA GLY A 110 -2.66 -10.47 -13.61
C GLY A 110 -2.76 -8.95 -13.60
N ASN A 111 -1.68 -8.27 -13.24
CA ASN A 111 -1.58 -6.82 -13.26
C ASN A 111 -1.54 -6.31 -14.72
N PRO A 112 -2.53 -5.52 -15.16
CA PRO A 112 -2.62 -5.07 -16.55
C PRO A 112 -1.50 -4.09 -16.93
N THR A 113 -0.83 -3.48 -15.95
CA THR A 113 0.26 -2.52 -16.16
C THR A 113 1.65 -3.15 -16.09
N LYS A 114 1.74 -4.42 -15.66
CA LYS A 114 3.00 -5.17 -15.45
C LYS A 114 2.99 -6.48 -16.24
N ASN A 115 2.57 -6.45 -17.50
CA ASN A 115 2.55 -7.62 -18.40
C ASN A 115 1.83 -8.85 -17.81
N GLY A 116 0.79 -8.64 -17.00
CA GLY A 116 0.04 -9.74 -16.39
C GLY A 116 0.71 -10.37 -15.17
N GLU A 117 1.70 -9.72 -14.55
CA GLU A 117 2.30 -10.16 -13.29
C GLU A 117 1.23 -10.52 -12.26
N GLU A 118 1.30 -11.73 -11.71
CA GLU A 118 0.34 -12.21 -10.74
C GLU A 118 0.37 -11.35 -9.48
N SER A 119 -0.80 -10.79 -9.13
CA SER A 119 -0.94 -9.81 -8.06
C SER A 119 -2.15 -10.11 -7.19
N LEU A 120 -2.03 -9.80 -5.89
CA LEU A 120 -3.17 -9.58 -5.03
C LEU A 120 -3.84 -8.28 -5.45
N VAL A 121 -5.11 -8.39 -5.85
CA VAL A 121 -5.93 -7.27 -6.32
C VAL A 121 -6.93 -6.90 -5.26
N VAL A 122 -6.78 -5.69 -4.72
CA VAL A 122 -7.74 -5.10 -3.77
C VAL A 122 -8.63 -4.16 -4.54
N THR A 123 -9.92 -4.48 -4.65
CA THR A 123 -10.88 -3.66 -5.40
C THR A 123 -11.83 -2.95 -4.46
N ASP A 124 -12.00 -1.65 -4.64
CA ASP A 124 -12.93 -0.83 -3.86
C ASP A 124 -14.38 -0.98 -4.34
N ASN A 125 -15.31 -0.40 -3.59
CA ASN A 125 -16.74 -0.39 -3.91
C ASN A 125 -17.12 0.42 -5.18
N GLN A 126 -16.15 1.02 -5.86
CA GLN A 126 -16.30 1.75 -7.13
C GLN A 126 -15.49 1.11 -8.26
N ASN A 127 -15.01 -0.12 -8.08
CA ASN A 127 -14.20 -0.88 -9.05
C ASN A 127 -12.81 -0.29 -9.37
N HIS A 128 -12.23 0.52 -8.49
CA HIS A 128 -10.80 0.82 -8.58
C HIS A 128 -10.01 -0.28 -7.90
N SER A 129 -8.90 -0.67 -8.53
CA SER A 129 -8.08 -1.76 -8.05
C SER A 129 -6.66 -1.30 -7.74
N VAL A 130 -6.13 -1.78 -6.62
CA VAL A 130 -4.71 -1.73 -6.26
C VAL A 130 -4.13 -3.12 -6.48
N TYR A 131 -2.96 -3.19 -7.12
CA TYR A 131 -2.26 -4.42 -7.43
C TYR A 131 -0.98 -4.50 -6.61
N LEU A 132 -0.84 -5.56 -5.82
CA LEU A 132 0.35 -5.88 -5.05
C LEU A 132 0.93 -7.18 -5.61
N ALA A 133 2.16 -7.14 -6.13
CA ALA A 133 2.77 -8.31 -6.76
C ALA A 133 2.91 -9.46 -5.75
N VAL A 134 2.46 -10.65 -6.12
CA VAL A 134 2.54 -11.83 -5.23
C VAL A 134 4.00 -12.20 -4.95
N SER A 135 4.90 -12.00 -5.92
CA SER A 135 6.34 -12.19 -5.75
C SER A 135 6.95 -11.28 -4.68
N GLU A 136 6.52 -10.02 -4.62
CA GLU A 136 6.98 -9.07 -3.59
C GLU A 136 6.43 -9.43 -2.21
N ILE A 137 5.17 -9.85 -2.14
CA ILE A 137 4.54 -10.32 -0.89
C ILE A 137 5.26 -11.58 -0.39
N ALA A 138 5.51 -12.55 -1.27
CA ALA A 138 6.18 -13.81 -0.94
C ALA A 138 7.64 -13.62 -0.49
N ASN A 139 8.31 -12.58 -0.98
CA ASN A 139 9.68 -12.25 -0.59
C ASN A 139 9.77 -11.31 0.62
N ASN A 140 8.64 -10.86 1.17
CA ASN A 140 8.63 -9.99 2.34
C ASN A 140 8.87 -10.81 3.61
N THR A 141 10.09 -10.73 4.14
CA THR A 141 10.52 -11.53 5.31
C THR A 141 9.61 -11.32 6.52
N THR A 142 9.22 -10.09 6.85
CA THR A 142 8.30 -9.81 7.97
C THR A 142 6.94 -10.48 7.77
N PHE A 143 6.38 -10.40 6.57
CA PHE A 143 5.10 -11.04 6.25
C PHE A 143 5.20 -12.57 6.35
N VAL A 144 6.25 -13.16 5.77
CA VAL A 144 6.51 -14.59 5.83
C VAL A 144 6.72 -15.07 7.26
N THR A 145 7.55 -14.38 8.05
CA THR A 145 7.77 -14.67 9.48
C THR A 145 6.45 -14.65 10.24
N ASN A 146 5.64 -13.60 10.08
CA ASN A 146 4.35 -13.51 10.75
C ASN A 146 3.36 -14.62 10.31
N LEU A 147 3.42 -15.09 9.07
CA LEU A 147 2.61 -16.22 8.60
C LEU A 147 3.04 -17.54 9.25
N VAL A 148 4.33 -17.83 9.28
CA VAL A 148 4.86 -19.10 9.83
C VAL A 148 4.83 -19.14 11.36
N GLU A 149 4.68 -18.00 12.02
CA GLU A 149 4.47 -17.92 13.48
C GLU A 149 2.99 -17.88 13.86
N ASN A 150 2.08 -17.64 12.90
CA ASN A 150 0.65 -17.57 13.16
C ASN A 150 0.04 -18.97 13.26
N GLN A 151 -0.10 -19.46 14.49
CA GLN A 151 -0.64 -20.79 14.76
C GLN A 151 -2.04 -21.02 14.19
N GLU A 152 -2.91 -20.00 14.17
CA GLU A 152 -4.26 -20.11 13.61
C GLU A 152 -4.22 -20.30 12.09
N PHE A 153 -3.37 -19.53 11.40
CA PHE A 153 -3.14 -19.68 9.96
C PHE A 153 -2.58 -21.07 9.64
N ILE A 154 -1.54 -21.51 10.36
CA ILE A 154 -0.92 -22.82 10.17
C ILE A 154 -1.94 -23.95 10.37
N THR A 155 -2.75 -23.86 11.43
CA THR A 155 -3.76 -24.89 11.71
C THR A 155 -4.80 -24.94 10.59
N LYS A 156 -5.34 -23.78 10.17
CA LYS A 156 -6.31 -23.72 9.07
C LYS A 156 -5.74 -24.18 7.74
N LEU A 157 -4.45 -23.91 7.49
CA LEU A 157 -3.75 -24.35 6.30
C LEU A 157 -3.54 -25.88 6.32
N GLY A 158 -3.17 -26.42 7.48
CA GLY A 158 -3.03 -27.86 7.70
C GLY A 158 -4.36 -28.62 7.64
N ASP A 159 -5.48 -27.97 7.93
CA ASP A 159 -6.82 -28.55 7.77
C ASP A 159 -7.38 -28.41 6.34
N ASN A 160 -6.71 -27.62 5.48
CA ASN A 160 -7.16 -27.36 4.12
C ASN A 160 -6.80 -28.54 3.21
N ILE A 161 -7.78 -29.41 2.97
CA ILE A 161 -7.64 -30.62 2.13
C ILE A 161 -7.14 -30.29 0.71
N GLU A 162 -7.59 -29.19 0.11
CA GLU A 162 -7.16 -28.81 -1.24
C GLU A 162 -5.68 -28.42 -1.26
N PHE A 163 -5.25 -27.62 -0.29
CA PHE A 163 -3.84 -27.26 -0.11
C PHE A 163 -2.98 -28.49 0.15
N ILE A 164 -3.39 -29.37 1.09
CA ILE A 164 -2.69 -30.62 1.38
C ILE A 164 -2.54 -31.45 0.11
N ASN A 165 -3.63 -31.63 -0.66
CA ASN A 165 -3.59 -32.36 -1.92
C ASN A 165 -2.66 -31.72 -2.94
N HIS A 166 -2.58 -30.39 -2.99
CA HIS A 166 -1.66 -29.70 -3.89
C HIS A 166 -0.20 -30.00 -3.53
N ILE A 167 0.13 -30.03 -2.24
CA ILE A 167 1.46 -30.35 -1.73
C ILE A 167 1.79 -31.83 -1.93
N THR A 168 0.89 -32.75 -1.57
CA THR A 168 1.12 -34.21 -1.64
C THR A 168 1.12 -34.76 -3.07
N ASN A 169 0.69 -33.98 -4.06
CA ASN A 169 0.81 -34.31 -5.48
C ASN A 169 1.93 -33.53 -6.19
N ASN A 170 2.68 -32.68 -5.48
CA ASN A 170 3.80 -31.95 -6.05
C ASN A 170 5.06 -32.84 -6.03
N ASN A 171 5.34 -33.49 -7.16
CA ASN A 171 6.47 -34.39 -7.31
C ASN A 171 7.82 -33.70 -7.03
N GLU A 172 8.01 -32.45 -7.47
CA GLU A 172 9.26 -31.71 -7.22
C GLU A 172 9.46 -31.45 -5.73
N PHE A 173 8.40 -31.02 -5.03
CA PHE A 173 8.43 -30.84 -3.59
C PHE A 173 8.77 -32.16 -2.87
N ILE A 174 8.10 -33.26 -3.22
CA ILE A 174 8.35 -34.58 -2.63
C ILE A 174 9.78 -35.05 -2.88
N GLU A 175 10.28 -34.90 -4.11
CA GLU A 175 11.66 -35.27 -4.46
C GLU A 175 12.69 -34.46 -3.66
N ASN A 176 12.47 -33.15 -3.51
CA ASN A 176 13.34 -32.29 -2.71
C ASN A 176 13.37 -32.77 -1.24
N ILE A 177 12.22 -33.03 -0.65
CA ILE A 177 12.13 -33.55 0.73
C ILE A 177 12.83 -34.92 0.84
N ILE A 178 12.62 -35.84 -0.11
CA ILE A 178 13.33 -37.13 -0.12
C ILE A 178 14.85 -36.91 -0.14
N ASN A 179 15.34 -36.01 -1.01
CA ASN A 179 16.78 -35.77 -1.15
C ASN A 179 17.41 -35.18 0.10
N GLU A 180 16.72 -34.26 0.79
CA GLU A 180 17.16 -33.74 2.10
C GLU A 180 17.24 -34.86 3.15
N LEU A 181 16.22 -35.71 3.21
CA LEU A 181 16.15 -36.78 4.22
C LEU A 181 17.11 -37.94 3.97
N LYS A 182 17.52 -38.17 2.71
CA LYS A 182 18.50 -39.22 2.36
C LYS A 182 19.82 -39.07 3.10
N GLY A 183 20.24 -37.86 3.45
CA GLY A 183 21.48 -37.62 4.19
C GLY A 183 21.51 -38.31 5.55
N LYS A 184 20.35 -38.41 6.23
CA LYS A 184 20.23 -39.03 7.56
C LYS A 184 19.72 -40.48 7.50
N TYR A 185 18.73 -40.75 6.67
CA TYR A 185 18.02 -42.03 6.66
C TYR A 185 18.42 -42.94 5.49
N GLY A 186 19.19 -42.46 4.52
CA GLY A 186 19.70 -43.24 3.39
C GLY A 186 18.65 -43.54 2.32
N ASN A 187 17.66 -44.38 2.62
CA ASN A 187 16.67 -44.89 1.67
C ASN A 187 15.25 -44.38 1.98
N VAL A 188 15.02 -43.10 1.70
CA VAL A 188 13.75 -42.43 1.96
C VAL A 188 12.80 -42.56 0.77
N ASN A 189 11.54 -42.86 1.04
CA ASN A 189 10.44 -42.91 0.09
C ASN A 189 9.22 -42.16 0.62
N TYR A 190 8.31 -41.77 -0.27
CA TYR A 190 7.02 -41.20 0.08
C TYR A 190 5.91 -42.24 -0.14
N ASN A 191 5.11 -42.50 0.89
CA ASN A 191 3.94 -43.37 0.81
C ASN A 191 2.69 -42.53 0.52
N PRO A 192 2.15 -42.54 -0.71
CA PRO A 192 1.02 -41.71 -1.10
C PRO A 192 -0.32 -42.19 -0.50
N THR A 193 -0.36 -43.39 0.09
CA THR A 193 -1.58 -43.91 0.74
C THR A 193 -1.73 -43.33 2.15
N THR A 194 -0.62 -43.16 2.86
CA THR A 194 -0.59 -42.64 4.23
C THR A 194 -0.15 -41.16 4.29
N ASN A 195 0.29 -40.59 3.16
CA ASN A 195 0.91 -39.26 3.06
C ASN A 195 2.12 -39.07 3.98
N LYS A 196 2.94 -40.11 4.13
CA LYS A 196 4.09 -40.13 5.05
C LYS A 196 5.40 -40.43 4.32
N PHE A 197 6.48 -39.81 4.79
CA PHE A 197 7.83 -40.19 4.39
C PHE A 197 8.34 -41.32 5.28
N VAL A 198 8.92 -42.33 4.66
CA VAL A 198 9.31 -43.59 5.30
C VAL A 198 10.69 -44.03 4.82
N TYR A 199 11.37 -44.86 5.62
CA TYR A 199 12.56 -45.59 5.22
C TYR A 199 12.39 -47.08 5.49
N TYR A 200 13.16 -47.91 4.80
CA TYR A 200 13.13 -49.36 5.00
C TYR A 200 14.39 -49.81 5.72
N ASP A 201 14.24 -50.56 6.80
CA ASP A 201 15.40 -51.14 7.47
C ASP A 201 16.05 -52.27 6.65
N VAL A 202 17.13 -52.86 7.16
CA VAL A 202 17.84 -53.97 6.51
C VAL A 202 17.00 -55.23 6.33
N GLN A 203 15.86 -55.33 7.02
CA GLN A 203 14.89 -56.43 6.90
C GLN A 203 13.74 -56.09 5.94
N GLY A 204 13.73 -54.87 5.38
CA GLY A 204 12.70 -54.38 4.48
C GLY A 204 11.42 -53.91 5.20
N VAL A 205 11.48 -53.70 6.51
CA VAL A 205 10.33 -53.19 7.28
C VAL A 205 10.24 -51.68 7.14
N GLU A 206 9.02 -51.18 6.91
CA GLU A 206 8.73 -49.74 6.80
C GLU A 206 8.77 -49.06 8.17
N HIS A 207 9.52 -47.95 8.25
CA HIS A 207 9.58 -47.08 9.43
C HIS A 207 9.24 -45.65 9.03
N GLU A 208 8.36 -45.02 9.78
CA GLU A 208 8.02 -43.61 9.62
C GLU A 208 9.20 -42.71 10.03
N ILE A 209 9.42 -41.64 9.26
CA ILE A 209 10.43 -40.65 9.60
C ILE A 209 9.95 -39.80 10.77
N ASP A 210 10.73 -39.84 11.86
CA ASP A 210 10.53 -38.96 13.00
C ASP A 210 11.09 -37.57 12.71
N TRP A 211 10.19 -36.64 12.38
CA TRP A 211 10.52 -35.25 12.08
C TRP A 211 11.08 -34.49 13.27
N SER A 212 10.78 -34.91 14.50
CA SER A 212 11.28 -34.23 15.70
C SER A 212 12.80 -34.33 15.81
N ALA A 213 13.39 -35.40 15.27
CA ALA A 213 14.83 -35.62 15.23
C ALA A 213 15.56 -34.83 14.13
N LEU A 214 14.86 -34.02 13.32
CA LEU A 214 15.47 -33.23 12.24
C LEU A 214 15.66 -31.76 12.59
N ASN A 215 15.01 -31.28 13.65
CA ASN A 215 15.15 -29.88 14.08
C ASN A 215 16.43 -29.68 14.89
N THR A 216 17.48 -29.21 14.24
CA THR A 216 18.77 -28.89 14.86
C THR A 216 18.99 -27.39 14.86
N THR A 217 18.47 -26.70 15.89
CA THR A 217 18.77 -25.27 16.07
C THR A 217 20.22 -25.13 16.54
N ASN A 218 21.00 -24.20 16.00
CA ASN A 218 22.32 -23.92 16.57
C ASN A 218 22.18 -23.40 18.01
N VAL A 219 22.78 -24.09 18.98
CA VAL A 219 22.65 -23.75 20.40
C VAL A 219 23.91 -23.11 20.97
N SER A 220 25.10 -23.41 20.41
CA SER A 220 26.33 -22.78 20.89
C SER A 220 27.38 -22.56 19.81
N PHE A 221 28.21 -21.55 20.05
CA PHE A 221 29.43 -21.24 19.31
C PHE A 221 30.57 -21.22 20.31
N THR A 222 31.50 -22.16 20.20
CA THR A 222 32.66 -22.26 21.11
C THR A 222 33.95 -22.33 20.32
N LEU A 223 35.04 -21.86 20.90
CA LEU A 223 36.36 -21.99 20.31
C LEU A 223 37.08 -23.15 20.99
N VAL A 224 37.48 -24.16 20.22
CA VAL A 224 38.23 -25.32 20.72
C VAL A 224 39.39 -25.59 19.78
N ASN A 225 40.62 -25.49 20.28
CA ASN A 225 41.85 -25.73 19.51
C ASN A 225 41.87 -24.98 18.17
N ASP A 226 41.66 -23.66 18.20
CA ASP A 226 41.63 -22.78 17.02
C ASP A 226 40.58 -23.12 15.96
N GLN A 227 39.57 -23.91 16.34
CA GLN A 227 38.40 -24.18 15.51
C GLN A 227 37.14 -23.60 16.15
N LEU A 228 36.35 -22.90 15.35
CA LEU A 228 35.00 -22.53 15.70
C LEU A 228 34.14 -23.80 15.66
N VAL A 229 33.65 -24.20 16.83
CA VAL A 229 32.74 -25.32 17.01
C VAL A 229 31.33 -24.77 17.13
N VAL A 230 30.51 -25.05 16.13
CA VAL A 230 29.07 -24.76 16.14
C VAL A 230 28.36 -26.04 16.53
N THR A 231 27.68 -26.01 17.68
CA THR A 231 26.95 -27.17 18.20
C THR A 231 25.45 -26.91 18.12
N ASP A 232 24.73 -27.87 17.56
CA ASP A 232 23.27 -27.82 17.47
C ASP A 232 22.56 -28.32 18.74
N SER A 233 21.23 -28.28 18.74
CA SER A 233 20.37 -28.72 19.83
C SER A 233 20.43 -30.22 20.14
N ASP A 234 20.97 -31.01 19.22
CA ASP A 234 21.16 -32.46 19.35
C ASP A 234 22.62 -32.82 19.71
N ASN A 235 23.44 -31.80 20.05
CA ASN A 235 24.88 -31.92 20.34
C ASN A 235 25.75 -32.37 19.15
N ASN A 236 25.26 -32.31 17.90
CA ASN A 236 26.14 -32.46 16.76
C ASN A 236 26.98 -31.19 16.59
N ALA A 237 28.24 -31.35 16.20
CA ALA A 237 29.18 -30.25 16.13
C ALA A 237 29.84 -30.17 14.76
N ILE A 238 29.74 -29.01 14.11
CA ILE A 238 30.55 -28.65 12.95
C ILE A 238 31.77 -27.88 13.45
N ARG A 239 32.93 -28.20 12.89
CA ARG A 239 34.20 -27.54 13.22
C ARG A 239 34.72 -26.80 11.99
N LEU A 240 34.99 -25.52 12.15
CA LEU A 240 35.53 -24.65 11.13
C LEU A 240 36.86 -24.12 11.60
N ASP A 241 37.89 -24.21 10.78
CA ASP A 241 39.19 -23.65 11.11
C ASP A 241 39.10 -22.11 11.13
N VAL A 242 39.51 -21.49 12.24
CA VAL A 242 39.45 -20.03 12.38
C VAL A 242 40.40 -19.35 11.40
N ALA A 243 41.49 -19.98 10.98
CA ALA A 243 42.37 -19.46 9.95
C ALA A 243 41.67 -19.42 8.58
N GLU A 244 40.83 -20.41 8.26
CA GLU A 244 40.03 -20.39 7.03
C GLU A 244 38.94 -19.32 7.08
N ILE A 245 38.28 -19.15 8.24
CA ILE A 245 37.29 -18.08 8.45
C ILE A 245 37.95 -16.70 8.32
N ALA A 246 39.12 -16.50 8.92
CA ALA A 246 39.86 -15.24 8.87
C ALA A 246 40.34 -14.89 7.46
N ASN A 247 40.53 -15.89 6.59
CA ASN A 247 40.89 -15.69 5.19
C ASN A 247 39.66 -15.53 4.26
N ASN A 248 38.43 -15.68 4.78
CA ASN A 248 37.22 -15.49 4.00
C ASN A 248 36.94 -13.99 3.81
N THR A 249 37.21 -13.48 2.60
CA THR A 249 37.08 -12.05 2.29
C THR A 249 35.67 -11.51 2.48
N THR A 250 34.63 -12.31 2.23
CA THR A 250 33.23 -11.89 2.43
C THR A 250 32.91 -11.74 3.91
N PHE A 251 33.35 -12.69 4.74
CA PHE A 251 33.19 -12.62 6.19
C PHE A 251 33.93 -11.40 6.76
N VAL A 252 35.18 -11.18 6.35
CA VAL A 252 36.00 -10.05 6.81
C VAL A 252 35.37 -8.71 6.42
N THR A 253 34.92 -8.55 5.16
CA THR A 253 34.24 -7.32 4.71
C THR A 253 32.97 -7.05 5.53
N ASN A 254 32.11 -8.05 5.70
CA ASN A 254 30.90 -7.89 6.50
C ASN A 254 31.20 -7.54 7.96
N LEU A 255 32.31 -8.04 8.53
CA LEU A 255 32.71 -7.74 9.90
C LEU A 255 33.20 -6.29 10.05
N VAL A 256 34.02 -5.80 9.11
CA VAL A 256 34.57 -4.42 9.16
C VAL A 256 33.57 -3.35 8.74
N GLU A 257 32.47 -3.72 8.09
CA GLU A 257 31.38 -2.80 7.74
C GLU A 257 30.26 -2.81 8.79
N ASN A 258 30.24 -3.78 9.71
CA ASN A 258 29.25 -3.86 10.77
C ASN A 258 29.52 -2.81 11.86
N GLN A 259 28.80 -1.68 11.79
CA GLN A 259 28.97 -0.57 12.73
C GLN A 259 28.70 -0.94 14.19
N GLU A 260 27.78 -1.87 14.47
CA GLU A 260 27.49 -2.32 15.83
C GLU A 260 28.68 -3.09 16.42
N PHE A 261 29.26 -3.99 15.64
CA PHE A 261 30.47 -4.73 16.00
C PHE A 261 31.66 -3.79 16.26
N ILE A 262 31.89 -2.83 15.35
CA ILE A 262 32.96 -1.83 15.47
C ILE A 262 32.79 -0.98 16.73
N THR A 263 31.55 -0.52 17.00
CA THR A 263 31.25 0.30 18.19
C THR A 263 31.52 -0.49 19.47
N LYS A 264 31.05 -1.74 19.54
CA LYS A 264 31.29 -2.63 20.69
C LYS A 264 32.78 -2.95 20.89
N LEU A 265 33.57 -3.02 19.83
CA LEU A 265 35.02 -3.20 19.90
C LEU A 265 35.73 -1.95 20.46
N GLY A 266 35.34 -0.76 19.99
CA GLY A 266 35.87 0.51 20.48
C GLY A 266 35.52 0.80 21.94
N ASP A 267 34.39 0.27 22.41
CA ASP A 267 33.95 0.39 23.81
C ASP A 267 34.56 -0.70 24.72
N ASN A 268 35.23 -1.71 24.16
CA ASN A 268 35.82 -2.80 24.94
C ASN A 268 37.22 -2.41 25.47
N ILE A 269 37.29 -2.16 26.78
CA ILE A 269 38.48 -1.69 27.50
C ILE A 269 39.65 -2.70 27.52
N GLU A 270 39.42 -3.97 27.16
CA GLU A 270 40.48 -4.99 27.07
C GLU A 270 41.25 -4.96 25.74
N PHE A 271 40.76 -4.22 24.74
CA PHE A 271 41.36 -4.12 23.40
C PHE A 271 42.08 -2.78 23.14
N ILE A 272 42.03 -1.84 24.09
CA ILE A 272 42.70 -0.51 24.02
C ILE A 272 44.04 -0.53 24.76
#